data_AF-A0AAD6S2N2-F1
#
_entry.id   AF-A0AAD6S2N2-F1
#
_cell.length_a   1.000
_cell.length_b   1.000
_cell.length_c   1.000
_cell.angle_alpha   90.00
_cell.angle_beta   90.00
_cell.angle_gamma   90.00
#
_symmetry.space_group_name_H-M   'P 1'
#
loop_
_entity.id
_entity.type
_entity.pdbx_description
1 polymer ?
#
loop_
_entity_poly.entity_id
_entity_poly.type
_entity_poly.pdbx_seq_one_letter_code
_entity_poly.pdbx_strand_id
1 'polypeptide(L)'
;MVMHRGPGRASFMWGSSTRNTRIERLWVEVGTQFARRWRAFFTRLGRLHRLDRKNPGHLWLLHHLFLAEINQDCVEFQEEWNLHPIRGRTTNDQSPADIRFLGQLNEGVYRHDPLDGIHPDAINRYYGVEGRRVRRARNQTGAGITSDDENSDDNDLSADDAEQLENRIEADVAHNIRHKPVKVARHRSPFKDDDLEANFLDLLLALLAEPPELDIIPQDYGVLEDEWEEEDYPEIEVFRPGTKGKELTVILPRDEWFPRAVRWAQALDLMNRILHDLDESTDSSSESGPTDSD
;
A
#
# COMPACT_ATOMS: atom_id res chain seq x y z
N MET A 1 -16.92 -1.03 7.14
CA MET A 1 -15.75 -1.73 7.72
C MET A 1 -16.07 -2.27 9.11
N VAL A 2 -16.67 -1.47 10.00
CA VAL A 2 -17.27 -1.91 11.29
C VAL A 2 -18.32 -3.02 11.10
N MET A 3 -19.26 -2.82 10.16
CA MET A 3 -20.29 -3.82 9.78
C MET A 3 -19.77 -5.18 9.30
N HIS A 4 -18.50 -5.29 8.88
CA HIS A 4 -17.94 -6.54 8.33
C HIS A 4 -16.77 -7.11 9.15
N ARG A 5 -16.21 -6.36 10.12
CA ARG A 5 -14.98 -6.75 10.85
C ARG A 5 -15.11 -6.68 12.38
N GLY A 6 -16.28 -6.31 12.89
CA GLY A 6 -16.58 -6.22 14.33
C GLY A 6 -16.15 -4.88 14.95
N PRO A 7 -16.84 -4.42 16.01
CA PRO A 7 -16.40 -3.29 16.82
C PRO A 7 -15.12 -3.63 17.62
N GLY A 8 -14.36 -2.60 18.03
CA GLY A 8 -13.17 -2.77 18.90
C GLY A 8 -11.80 -2.82 18.19
N ARG A 9 -11.73 -2.57 16.87
CA ARG A 9 -10.45 -2.30 16.20
C ARG A 9 -10.33 -0.81 15.94
N ALA A 10 -9.47 -0.12 16.70
CA ALA A 10 -9.09 1.29 16.61
C ALA A 10 -8.43 1.68 15.26
N SER A 11 -9.05 1.30 14.15
CA SER A 11 -8.51 1.38 12.78
C SER A 11 -9.34 2.32 11.90
N PHE A 12 -10.25 3.09 12.51
CA PHE A 12 -11.08 4.07 11.82
C PHE A 12 -10.75 5.47 12.34
N MET A 13 -10.00 6.26 11.56
CA MET A 13 -9.78 7.66 11.86
C MET A 13 -11.02 8.47 11.50
N TRP A 14 -11.64 9.07 12.53
CA TRP A 14 -12.88 9.84 12.47
C TRP A 14 -12.55 11.35 12.52
N GLY A 15 -13.17 12.16 11.65
CA GLY A 15 -13.06 13.63 11.65
C GLY A 15 -13.34 14.29 10.28
N SER A 16 -13.73 15.57 10.28
CA SER A 16 -13.98 16.34 9.04
C SER A 16 -12.70 16.44 8.18
N SER A 17 -12.81 16.25 6.86
CA SER A 17 -11.68 16.22 5.88
C SER A 17 -10.66 17.37 6.00
N THR A 18 -11.06 18.57 6.46
CA THR A 18 -10.15 19.70 6.74
C THR A 18 -9.17 19.48 7.90
N ARG A 19 -9.34 18.40 8.68
CA ARG A 19 -8.52 18.03 9.85
C ARG A 19 -7.60 16.84 9.57
N ASN A 20 -7.62 16.30 8.35
CA ASN A 20 -6.84 15.14 7.92
C ASN A 20 -5.44 15.51 7.38
N THR A 21 -5.03 16.77 7.48
CA THR A 21 -3.82 17.31 6.82
C THR A 21 -2.55 16.58 7.23
N ARG A 22 -2.46 16.13 8.49
CA ARG A 22 -1.27 15.40 8.98
C ARG A 22 -1.14 14.02 8.37
N ILE A 23 -2.24 13.27 8.24
CA ILE A 23 -2.18 11.96 7.59
C ILE A 23 -2.07 12.08 6.07
N GLU A 24 -2.65 13.11 5.46
CA GLU A 24 -2.42 13.40 4.04
C GLU A 24 -0.94 13.72 3.79
N ARG A 25 -0.30 14.51 4.67
CA ARG A 25 1.15 14.75 4.61
C ARG A 25 1.93 13.45 4.81
N LEU A 26 1.55 12.61 5.78
CA LEU A 26 2.16 11.30 5.99
C LEU A 26 2.10 10.46 4.72
N TRP A 27 0.94 10.38 4.05
CA TRP A 27 0.80 9.62 2.80
C TRP A 27 1.64 10.20 1.66
N VAL A 28 1.83 11.52 1.60
CA VAL A 28 2.77 12.13 0.65
C VAL A 28 4.18 11.64 0.93
N GLU A 29 4.61 11.62 2.19
CA GLU A 29 5.95 11.23 2.62
C GLU A 29 6.22 9.73 2.38
N VAL A 30 5.28 8.85 2.76
CA VAL A 30 5.31 7.41 2.40
C VAL A 30 5.46 7.23 0.89
N GLY A 31 4.66 8.00 0.13
CA GLY A 31 4.70 8.01 -1.32
C GLY A 31 6.08 8.39 -1.86
N THR A 32 6.65 9.50 -1.39
CA THR A 32 7.94 10.01 -1.86
C THR A 32 9.12 9.16 -1.43
N GLN A 33 9.07 8.57 -0.24
CA GLN A 33 10.22 7.88 0.35
C GLN A 33 10.45 6.49 -0.21
N PHE A 34 9.40 5.69 -0.48
CA PHE A 34 9.61 4.35 -1.05
C PHE A 34 8.48 3.88 -1.97
N ALA A 35 7.22 4.16 -1.63
CA ALA A 35 6.08 3.52 -2.30
C ALA A 35 5.98 3.84 -3.81
N ARG A 36 6.39 5.04 -4.25
CA ARG A 36 6.45 5.39 -5.68
C ARG A 36 7.49 4.57 -6.44
N ARG A 37 8.62 4.20 -5.83
CA ARG A 37 9.66 3.36 -6.46
C ARG A 37 9.17 1.94 -6.67
N TRP A 38 8.57 1.32 -5.67
CA TRP A 38 7.91 0.02 -5.82
C TRP A 38 6.83 0.02 -6.89
N ARG A 39 5.99 1.07 -6.92
CA ARG A 39 4.97 1.21 -7.97
C ARG A 39 5.58 1.34 -9.37
N ALA A 40 6.64 2.15 -9.52
CA ALA A 40 7.38 2.27 -10.77
C ALA A 40 7.96 0.91 -11.18
N PHE A 41 8.59 0.20 -10.24
CA PHE A 41 9.18 -1.11 -10.48
C PHE A 41 8.14 -2.14 -10.95
N PHE A 42 6.99 -2.27 -10.27
CA PHE A 42 5.91 -3.15 -10.74
C PHE A 42 5.27 -2.68 -12.05
N THR A 43 5.37 -1.39 -12.37
CA THR A 43 4.94 -0.89 -13.68
C THR A 43 5.90 -1.38 -14.77
N ARG A 44 7.20 -1.28 -14.52
CA ARG A 44 8.26 -1.79 -15.38
C ARG A 44 8.18 -3.30 -15.56
N LEU A 45 7.99 -4.08 -14.49
CA LEU A 45 7.79 -5.52 -14.57
C LEU A 45 6.65 -5.90 -15.52
N GLY A 46 5.55 -5.14 -15.49
CA GLY A 46 4.41 -5.40 -16.38
C GLY A 46 4.68 -5.04 -17.84
N ARG A 47 5.55 -4.06 -18.09
CA ARG A 47 5.91 -3.59 -19.43
C ARG A 47 6.98 -4.47 -20.08
N LEU A 48 8.00 -4.86 -19.31
CA LEU A 48 9.21 -5.51 -19.83
C LEU A 48 9.32 -6.98 -19.45
N HIS A 49 8.83 -7.37 -18.27
CA HIS A 49 9.16 -8.66 -17.65
C HIS A 49 7.95 -9.57 -17.45
N ARG A 50 6.98 -9.51 -18.38
CA ARG A 50 5.83 -10.42 -18.46
C ARG A 50 4.90 -10.44 -17.23
N LEU A 51 4.98 -9.46 -16.32
CA LEU A 51 4.05 -9.41 -15.18
C LEU A 51 2.63 -9.09 -15.65
N ASP A 52 1.72 -10.08 -15.57
CA ASP A 52 0.28 -9.86 -15.67
C ASP A 52 -0.34 -9.58 -14.30
N ARG A 53 -0.82 -8.34 -14.12
CA ARG A 53 -1.51 -7.89 -12.89
C ARG A 53 -2.87 -8.56 -12.66
N LYS A 54 -3.43 -9.22 -13.68
CA LYS A 54 -4.69 -9.97 -13.59
C LYS A 54 -4.46 -11.42 -13.21
N ASN A 55 -3.23 -11.93 -13.34
CA ASN A 55 -2.90 -13.31 -13.01
C ASN A 55 -2.67 -13.44 -11.48
N PRO A 56 -3.50 -14.21 -10.75
CA PRO A 56 -3.33 -14.39 -9.30
C PRO A 56 -2.02 -15.08 -8.92
N GLY A 57 -1.48 -15.98 -9.77
CA GLY A 57 -0.18 -16.62 -9.55
C GLY A 57 0.97 -15.62 -9.59
N HIS A 58 0.92 -14.65 -10.51
CA HIS A 58 1.91 -13.58 -10.57
C HIS A 58 1.85 -12.68 -9.32
N LEU A 59 0.64 -12.38 -8.82
CA LEU A 59 0.47 -11.61 -7.60
C LEU A 59 0.97 -12.38 -6.36
N TRP A 60 0.71 -13.69 -6.30
CA TRP A 60 1.24 -14.56 -5.25
C TRP A 60 2.78 -14.55 -5.25
N LEU A 61 3.39 -14.67 -6.43
CA LEU A 61 4.84 -14.67 -6.60
C LEU A 61 5.45 -13.31 -6.22
N LEU A 62 4.84 -12.20 -6.65
CA LEU A 62 5.29 -10.86 -6.24
C LEU A 62 5.31 -10.68 -4.72
N HIS A 63 4.28 -11.21 -4.04
CA HIS A 63 4.25 -11.16 -2.58
C HIS A 63 5.38 -11.99 -1.96
N HIS A 64 5.65 -13.18 -2.50
CA HIS A 64 6.71 -14.04 -1.99
C HIS A 64 8.10 -13.42 -2.14
N LEU A 65 8.35 -12.75 -3.26
CA LEU A 65 9.65 -12.14 -3.53
C LEU A 65 9.86 -10.81 -2.81
N PHE A 66 8.84 -9.93 -2.81
CA PHE A 66 9.06 -8.51 -2.49
C PHE A 66 8.29 -8.01 -1.28
N LEU A 67 7.35 -8.77 -0.71
CA LEU A 67 6.57 -8.29 0.45
C LEU A 67 7.46 -8.07 1.67
N ALA A 68 8.45 -8.93 1.88
CA ALA A 68 9.41 -8.78 2.98
C ALA A 68 10.20 -7.47 2.85
N GLU A 69 10.72 -7.15 1.66
CA GLU A 69 11.45 -5.91 1.39
C GLU A 69 10.55 -4.68 1.54
N ILE A 70 9.30 -4.72 1.03
CA ILE A 70 8.33 -3.63 1.20
C ILE A 70 7.99 -3.41 2.68
N ASN A 71 7.84 -4.48 3.45
CA ASN A 71 7.59 -4.37 4.88
C ASN A 71 8.79 -3.78 5.61
N GLN A 72 10.01 -4.13 5.18
CA GLN A 72 11.24 -3.55 5.71
C GLN A 72 11.29 -2.03 5.45
N ASP A 73 11.01 -1.58 4.22
CA ASP A 73 10.88 -0.14 3.92
C ASP A 73 9.83 0.55 4.79
N CYS A 74 8.73 -0.14 5.13
CA CYS A 74 7.70 0.40 6.02
C CYS A 74 8.19 0.53 7.47
N VAL A 75 9.01 -0.41 7.95
CA VAL A 75 9.64 -0.37 9.27
C VAL A 75 10.65 0.76 9.33
N GLU A 76 11.54 0.86 8.35
CA GLU A 76 12.54 1.93 8.24
C GLU A 76 11.87 3.30 8.19
N PHE A 77 10.85 3.46 7.34
CA PHE A 77 10.03 4.66 7.31
C PHE A 77 9.44 4.99 8.69
N GLN A 78 8.90 3.99 9.40
CA GLN A 78 8.31 4.20 10.71
C GLN A 78 9.37 4.67 11.72
N GLU A 79 10.55 4.08 11.73
CA GLU A 79 11.64 4.45 12.63
C GLU A 79 12.11 5.89 12.37
N GLU A 80 12.39 6.23 11.11
CA GLU A 80 12.78 7.58 10.70
C GLU A 80 11.68 8.60 11.01
N TRP A 81 10.44 8.26 10.65
CA TRP A 81 9.29 9.12 10.91
C TRP A 81 9.00 9.27 12.40
N ASN A 82 9.32 8.32 13.26
CA ASN A 82 9.11 8.52 14.69
C ASN A 82 10.15 9.47 15.30
N LEU A 83 11.31 9.62 14.66
CA LEU A 83 12.43 10.45 15.13
C LEU A 83 12.51 11.81 14.44
N HIS A 84 11.80 12.04 13.33
CA HIS A 84 11.87 13.32 12.64
C HIS A 84 11.27 14.48 13.47
N PRO A 85 11.95 15.63 13.57
CA PRO A 85 11.38 16.82 14.22
C PRO A 85 10.17 17.36 13.48
N ILE A 86 9.03 17.50 14.18
CA ILE A 86 7.86 18.18 13.61
C ILE A 86 8.01 19.67 13.85
N ARG A 87 8.29 20.40 12.77
CA ARG A 87 8.40 21.87 12.82
C ARG A 87 7.09 22.52 13.24
N GLY A 88 7.15 23.38 14.24
CA GLY A 88 6.01 24.21 14.61
C GLY A 88 6.00 24.66 16.05
N ARG A 89 5.40 25.83 16.29
CA ARG A 89 5.28 26.44 17.62
C ARG A 89 4.47 25.60 18.62
N THR A 90 3.60 24.72 18.12
CA THR A 90 2.79 23.81 18.94
C THR A 90 3.56 22.54 19.31
N THR A 91 4.44 22.08 18.44
CA THR A 91 5.24 20.85 18.64
C THR A 91 6.63 21.14 19.18
N ASN A 92 7.06 22.41 19.26
CA ASN A 92 8.38 22.84 19.74
C ASN A 92 9.54 22.08 19.11
N ASP A 93 9.42 21.77 17.81
CA ASP A 93 10.39 20.99 17.03
C ASP A 93 10.71 19.60 17.64
N GLN A 94 9.79 19.05 18.42
CA GLN A 94 9.90 17.71 19.00
C GLN A 94 9.55 16.64 17.97
N SER A 95 10.18 15.47 18.08
CA SER A 95 9.82 14.31 17.27
C SER A 95 8.51 13.68 17.74
N PRO A 96 7.81 12.90 16.89
CA PRO A 96 6.66 12.11 17.33
C PRO A 96 6.96 11.24 18.56
N ALA A 97 8.17 10.66 18.63
CA ALA A 97 8.62 9.89 19.77
C ALA A 97 8.73 10.75 21.04
N ASP A 98 9.32 11.95 20.94
CA ASP A 98 9.43 12.88 22.07
C ASP A 98 8.06 13.34 22.57
N ILE A 99 7.16 13.70 21.65
CA ILE A 99 5.80 14.13 21.96
C ILE A 99 5.05 12.99 22.68
N ARG A 100 5.19 11.75 22.20
CA ARG A 100 4.59 10.58 22.84
C ARG A 100 5.17 10.34 24.22
N PHE A 101 6.49 10.40 24.37
CA PHE A 101 7.18 10.18 25.63
C PHE A 101 6.81 11.23 26.68
N LEU A 102 6.82 12.51 26.32
CA LEU A 102 6.41 13.61 27.19
C LEU A 102 4.92 13.53 27.53
N GLY A 103 4.07 13.16 26.58
CA GLY A 103 2.66 12.91 26.83
C GLY A 103 2.44 11.81 27.87
N GLN A 104 3.18 10.70 27.76
CA GLN A 104 3.12 9.61 28.74
C GLN A 104 3.63 10.00 30.12
N LEU A 105 4.64 10.87 30.20
CA LEU A 105 5.16 11.41 31.46
C LEU A 105 4.17 12.35 32.14
N ASN A 106 3.52 13.22 31.37
CA ASN A 106 2.64 14.25 31.91
C ASN A 106 1.23 13.72 32.21
N GLU A 107 0.67 12.91 31.30
CA GLU A 107 -0.73 12.45 31.34
C GLU A 107 -0.87 10.96 31.75
N GLY A 108 0.26 10.26 31.89
CA GLY A 108 0.30 8.82 32.18
C GLY A 108 0.17 7.94 30.94
N VAL A 109 0.28 6.63 31.14
CA VAL A 109 0.12 5.63 30.07
C VAL A 109 -1.33 5.21 29.99
N TYR A 110 -1.95 5.42 28.83
CA TYR A 110 -3.28 4.87 28.52
C TYR A 110 -3.22 3.33 28.52
N ARG A 111 -3.65 2.70 29.63
CA ARG A 111 -3.75 1.24 29.77
C ARG A 111 -5.02 0.67 29.15
N HIS A 112 -6.04 1.50 28.99
CA HIS A 112 -7.31 1.23 28.30
C HIS A 112 -7.52 2.34 27.26
N ASP A 113 -8.19 2.06 26.15
CA ASP A 113 -8.55 3.11 25.19
C ASP A 113 -9.56 4.04 25.88
N PRO A 114 -9.18 5.28 26.26
CA PRO A 114 -10.06 6.20 26.98
C PRO A 114 -11.24 6.67 26.12
N LEU A 115 -11.22 6.39 24.81
CA LEU A 115 -12.30 6.68 23.87
C LEU A 115 -13.24 5.47 23.69
N ASP A 116 -12.95 4.33 24.31
CA ASP A 116 -13.82 3.15 24.27
C ASP A 116 -15.14 3.45 25.01
N GLY A 117 -16.24 3.47 24.26
CA GLY A 117 -17.57 3.85 24.77
C GLY A 117 -17.92 5.34 24.70
N ILE A 118 -17.05 6.21 24.18
CA ILE A 118 -17.39 7.63 23.94
C ILE A 118 -18.12 7.77 22.59
N HIS A 119 -19.28 8.43 22.61
CA HIS A 119 -20.07 8.65 21.40
C HIS A 119 -19.26 9.46 20.35
N PRO A 120 -19.29 9.10 19.05
CA PRO A 120 -18.54 9.79 18.00
C PRO A 120 -18.78 11.31 17.93
N ASP A 121 -19.94 11.77 18.35
CA ASP A 121 -20.28 13.21 18.39
C ASP A 121 -19.56 13.97 19.50
N ALA A 122 -19.35 13.33 20.66
CA ALA A 122 -18.53 13.89 21.72
C ALA A 122 -17.08 13.99 21.25
N ILE A 123 -16.58 12.97 20.55
CA ILE A 123 -15.25 13.02 19.93
C ILE A 123 -15.18 14.16 18.90
N ASN A 124 -16.17 14.31 18.00
CA ASN A 124 -16.21 15.40 17.02
C ASN A 124 -16.21 16.81 17.63
N ARG A 125 -16.91 16.97 18.75
CA ARG A 125 -17.05 18.24 19.45
C ARG A 125 -15.74 18.68 20.13
N TYR A 126 -14.93 17.73 20.59
CA TYR A 126 -13.76 17.99 21.44
C TYR A 126 -12.41 17.60 20.83
N TYR A 127 -12.37 16.78 19.77
CA TYR A 127 -11.14 16.38 19.08
C TYR A 127 -10.56 17.53 18.24
N GLY A 128 -9.29 17.88 18.50
CA GLY A 128 -8.57 18.95 17.77
C GLY A 128 -8.95 20.38 18.18
N VAL A 129 -9.54 20.57 19.37
CA VAL A 129 -9.93 21.89 19.90
C VAL A 129 -8.78 22.58 20.68
N GLU A 130 -7.60 21.96 20.73
CA GLU A 130 -6.40 22.59 21.28
C GLU A 130 -5.86 23.66 20.33
N GLY A 131 -6.15 24.91 20.65
CA GLY A 131 -5.66 26.09 19.95
C GLY A 131 -6.70 27.19 19.88
N ARG A 132 -6.25 28.45 19.83
CA ARG A 132 -7.13 29.60 19.62
C ARG A 132 -7.88 29.38 18.30
N ARG A 133 -9.22 29.36 18.32
CA ARG A 133 -10.05 29.31 17.09
C ARG A 133 -9.55 30.39 16.14
N VAL A 134 -8.77 30.00 15.13
CA VAL A 134 -8.42 30.91 14.05
C VAL A 134 -9.68 30.98 13.21
N ARG A 135 -10.40 32.10 13.28
CA ARG A 135 -11.46 32.41 12.34
C ARG A 135 -10.82 32.51 10.95
N ARG A 136 -10.88 31.41 10.21
CA ARG A 136 -10.52 31.37 8.80
C ARG A 136 -11.73 31.86 8.02
N ALA A 137 -11.51 32.77 7.07
CA ALA A 137 -12.57 33.21 6.17
C ALA A 137 -13.15 31.99 5.43
N ARG A 138 -14.42 32.07 5.00
CA ARG A 138 -15.22 30.98 4.41
C ARG A 138 -14.54 30.25 3.23
N ASN A 139 -13.46 30.82 2.69
CA ASN A 139 -12.79 30.38 1.46
C ASN A 139 -11.37 29.84 1.73
N GLN A 140 -10.96 29.81 2.99
CA GLN A 140 -9.67 29.29 3.41
C GLN A 140 -9.84 27.86 3.94
N THR A 141 -9.83 26.89 3.03
CA THR A 141 -9.60 25.50 3.43
C THR A 141 -8.16 25.39 3.95
N GLY A 142 -7.93 24.54 4.96
CA GLY A 142 -6.60 24.33 5.55
C GLY A 142 -5.58 23.68 4.61
N ALA A 143 -5.93 23.47 3.35
CA ALA A 143 -5.02 23.19 2.26
C ALA A 143 -4.66 24.55 1.63
N GLY A 144 -3.39 24.98 1.74
CA GLY A 144 -2.97 26.28 1.23
C GLY A 144 -3.47 26.56 -0.19
N ILE A 145 -4.39 27.51 -0.33
CA ILE A 145 -4.75 28.20 -1.56
C ILE A 145 -4.73 29.70 -1.25
N THR A 146 -4.13 30.47 -2.17
CA THR A 146 -3.99 31.92 -2.15
C THR A 146 -5.33 32.63 -2.31
N SER A 147 -5.41 33.84 -1.75
CA SER A 147 -6.54 34.77 -1.73
C SER A 147 -7.43 34.73 -2.98
N ASP A 148 -8.71 34.41 -2.79
CA ASP A 148 -9.82 35.34 -3.04
C ASP A 148 -11.16 34.66 -2.68
N ASP A 149 -12.16 35.50 -2.46
CA ASP A 149 -13.57 35.23 -2.16
C ASP A 149 -13.94 35.10 -0.67
N GLU A 150 -15.12 35.64 -0.36
CA GLU A 150 -15.64 35.93 0.98
C GLU A 150 -17.04 35.32 1.22
N ASN A 151 -17.41 35.29 2.51
CA ASN A 151 -18.75 35.54 3.11
C ASN A 151 -19.73 34.42 3.49
N SER A 152 -20.10 34.43 4.79
CA SER A 152 -21.42 34.12 5.44
C SER A 152 -21.61 32.70 6.02
N ASP A 153 -22.34 32.40 7.10
CA ASP A 153 -22.93 33.08 8.26
C ASP A 153 -23.15 31.99 9.33
N ASP A 154 -23.25 32.40 10.60
CA ASP A 154 -23.53 31.56 11.76
C ASP A 154 -24.99 31.07 11.80
N ASN A 155 -25.23 29.85 12.32
CA ASN A 155 -26.52 29.50 12.94
C ASN A 155 -26.35 28.41 14.01
N ASP A 156 -26.94 28.67 15.18
CA ASP A 156 -26.90 27.89 16.42
C ASP A 156 -28.04 26.85 16.43
N LEU A 157 -27.82 25.61 16.92
CA LEU A 157 -28.84 24.56 16.90
C LEU A 157 -29.13 23.91 18.27
N SER A 158 -30.41 23.56 18.45
CA SER A 158 -31.07 23.06 19.68
C SER A 158 -31.29 21.53 19.68
N ALA A 159 -31.68 21.00 20.84
CA ALA A 159 -31.69 19.59 21.23
C ALA A 159 -32.54 18.57 20.43
N ASP A 160 -33.31 18.99 19.41
CA ASP A 160 -34.04 18.08 18.51
C ASP A 160 -33.16 17.47 17.40
N ASP A 161 -31.86 17.81 17.40
CA ASP A 161 -30.90 17.40 16.37
C ASP A 161 -30.44 15.94 16.44
N ALA A 162 -30.68 15.20 17.54
CA ALA A 162 -30.04 13.90 17.75
C ALA A 162 -30.50 12.80 16.76
N GLU A 163 -31.80 12.73 16.42
CA GLU A 163 -32.32 11.77 15.42
C GLU A 163 -32.08 12.24 13.97
N GLN A 164 -31.98 13.55 13.74
CA GLN A 164 -31.56 14.08 12.44
C GLN A 164 -30.05 13.89 12.21
N LEU A 165 -29.26 13.80 13.29
CA LEU A 165 -27.81 13.62 13.26
C LEU A 165 -27.41 12.23 12.82
N GLU A 166 -28.13 11.16 13.21
CA GLU A 166 -27.85 9.80 12.75
C GLU A 166 -28.03 9.66 11.22
N ASN A 167 -29.09 10.27 10.68
CA ASN A 167 -29.32 10.36 9.24
C ASN A 167 -28.29 11.26 8.52
N ARG A 168 -27.81 12.34 9.19
CA ARG A 168 -26.72 13.18 8.66
C ARG A 168 -25.37 12.47 8.72
N ILE A 169 -25.11 11.64 9.73
CA ILE A 169 -23.92 10.80 9.85
C ILE A 169 -23.91 9.78 8.72
N GLU A 170 -25.00 9.08 8.44
CA GLU A 170 -25.07 8.18 7.28
C GLU A 170 -24.82 8.92 5.96
N ALA A 171 -25.38 10.13 5.80
CA ALA A 171 -25.16 10.96 4.61
C ALA A 171 -23.69 11.45 4.48
N ASP A 172 -23.07 11.90 5.57
CA ASP A 172 -21.68 12.41 5.60
C ASP A 172 -20.64 11.28 5.52
N VAL A 173 -20.91 10.12 6.13
CA VAL A 173 -20.07 8.92 6.06
C VAL A 173 -20.16 8.29 4.66
N ALA A 174 -21.35 8.21 4.07
CA ALA A 174 -21.53 7.70 2.71
C ALA A 174 -20.79 8.56 1.68
N HIS A 175 -20.71 9.89 1.88
CA HIS A 175 -19.98 10.77 0.98
C HIS A 175 -18.44 10.62 1.07
N ASN A 176 -17.92 10.30 2.26
CA ASN A 176 -16.49 10.21 2.52
C ASN A 176 -15.88 8.82 2.27
N ILE A 177 -16.70 7.76 2.25
CA ILE A 177 -16.29 6.43 1.77
C ILE A 177 -16.40 6.40 0.24
N ARG A 178 -15.55 7.16 -0.46
CA ARG A 178 -15.57 7.26 -1.92
C ARG A 178 -15.07 6.01 -2.66
N HIS A 179 -14.59 5.01 -1.95
CA HIS A 179 -14.05 3.81 -2.56
C HIS A 179 -14.66 2.57 -1.93
N LYS A 180 -15.27 1.72 -2.78
CA LYS A 180 -15.53 0.33 -2.42
C LYS A 180 -14.23 -0.23 -1.85
N PRO A 181 -14.27 -1.00 -0.73
CA PRO A 181 -13.08 -1.64 -0.19
C PRO A 181 -12.29 -2.27 -1.33
N VAL A 182 -11.02 -1.87 -1.47
CA VAL A 182 -10.15 -2.46 -2.49
C VAL A 182 -10.19 -3.95 -2.26
N LYS A 183 -10.70 -4.70 -3.24
CA LYS A 183 -10.64 -6.16 -3.18
C LYS A 183 -9.17 -6.51 -3.24
N VAL A 184 -8.58 -6.76 -2.06
CA VAL A 184 -7.23 -7.31 -1.97
C VAL A 184 -7.28 -8.62 -2.75
N ALA A 185 -6.46 -8.72 -3.79
CA ALA A 185 -6.37 -9.94 -4.58
C ALA A 185 -6.10 -11.10 -3.62
N ARG A 186 -6.89 -12.17 -3.75
CA ARG A 186 -6.67 -13.37 -2.96
C ARG A 186 -5.39 -14.03 -3.49
N HIS A 187 -4.39 -14.15 -2.63
CA HIS A 187 -3.08 -14.75 -2.87
C HIS A 187 -3.21 -16.29 -2.90
N ARG A 188 -4.03 -16.83 -3.80
CA ARG A 188 -4.09 -18.27 -3.94
C ARG A 188 -2.80 -18.74 -4.59
N SER A 189 -2.18 -19.72 -3.96
CA SER A 189 -1.04 -20.44 -4.53
C SER A 189 -1.39 -20.85 -5.96
N PRO A 190 -0.46 -20.67 -6.92
CA PRO A 190 -0.65 -21.14 -8.28
C PRO A 190 -0.56 -22.67 -8.37
N PHE A 191 -0.04 -23.35 -7.35
CA PHE A 191 0.14 -24.79 -7.32
C PHE A 191 -1.14 -25.52 -6.88
N LYS A 192 -1.34 -26.73 -7.42
CA LYS A 192 -2.53 -27.56 -7.16
C LYS A 192 -2.46 -28.22 -5.77
N ASP A 193 -1.25 -28.45 -5.25
CA ASP A 193 -0.97 -29.16 -4.00
C ASP A 193 0.17 -28.48 -3.22
N ASP A 194 0.17 -28.66 -1.91
CA ASP A 194 1.13 -28.09 -0.96
C ASP A 194 2.55 -28.63 -1.20
N ASP A 195 2.68 -29.89 -1.65
CA ASP A 195 3.98 -30.51 -1.97
C ASP A 195 4.68 -29.82 -3.16
N LEU A 196 3.91 -29.40 -4.16
CA LEU A 196 4.44 -28.68 -5.33
C LEU A 196 4.84 -27.25 -4.96
N GLU A 197 4.05 -26.60 -4.10
CA GLU A 197 4.42 -25.31 -3.54
C GLU A 197 5.71 -25.41 -2.74
N ALA A 198 5.83 -26.40 -1.85
CA ALA A 198 7.06 -26.63 -1.08
C ALA A 198 8.28 -26.87 -1.99
N ASN A 199 8.13 -27.72 -3.02
CA ASN A 199 9.20 -27.96 -4.00
C ASN A 199 9.61 -26.67 -4.74
N PHE A 200 8.63 -25.86 -5.17
CA PHE A 200 8.93 -24.56 -5.77
C PHE A 200 9.69 -23.65 -4.81
N LEU A 201 9.27 -23.57 -3.54
CA LEU A 201 9.91 -22.73 -2.54
C LEU A 201 11.35 -23.17 -2.26
N ASP A 202 11.60 -24.48 -2.15
CA ASP A 202 12.95 -25.01 -1.94
C ASP A 202 13.87 -24.72 -3.13
N LEU A 203 13.38 -24.90 -4.35
CA LEU A 203 14.12 -24.56 -5.57
C LEU A 203 14.36 -23.05 -5.70
N LEU A 204 13.37 -22.23 -5.37
CA LEU A 204 13.49 -20.78 -5.37
C LEU A 204 14.54 -20.33 -4.34
N LEU A 205 14.53 -20.89 -3.13
CA LEU A 205 15.51 -20.59 -2.10
C LEU A 205 16.92 -20.98 -2.52
N ALA A 206 17.09 -22.15 -3.14
CA ALA A 206 18.37 -22.58 -3.68
C ALA A 206 18.87 -21.61 -4.75
N LEU A 207 18.00 -21.22 -5.69
CA LEU A 207 18.31 -20.27 -6.77
C LEU A 207 18.72 -18.90 -6.23
N LEU A 208 18.01 -18.38 -5.24
CA LEU A 208 18.31 -17.08 -4.63
C LEU A 208 19.56 -17.09 -3.74
N ALA A 209 20.04 -18.26 -3.34
CA ALA A 209 21.27 -18.43 -2.57
C ALA A 209 22.52 -18.59 -3.44
N GLU A 210 22.37 -18.79 -4.76
CA GLU A 210 23.50 -18.93 -5.66
C GLU A 210 24.27 -17.61 -5.82
N PRO A 211 25.60 -17.67 -5.99
CA PRO A 211 26.41 -16.48 -6.23
C PRO A 211 26.08 -15.86 -7.60
N PRO A 212 26.21 -14.52 -7.76
CA PRO A 212 25.85 -13.81 -9.00
C PRO A 212 26.62 -14.28 -10.26
N GLU A 213 27.72 -15.00 -10.09
CA GLU A 213 28.54 -15.53 -11.18
C GLU A 213 27.91 -16.76 -11.87
N LEU A 214 26.99 -17.44 -11.18
CA LEU A 214 26.27 -18.62 -11.67
C LEU A 214 24.80 -18.31 -12.01
N ASP A 215 24.40 -17.04 -11.95
CA ASP A 215 23.01 -16.61 -12.10
C ASP A 215 22.46 -17.08 -13.45
N ILE A 216 21.59 -18.09 -13.42
CA ILE A 216 20.93 -18.60 -14.62
C ILE A 216 19.86 -17.57 -14.98
N ILE A 217 20.13 -16.78 -16.03
CA ILE A 217 19.20 -15.78 -16.53
C ILE A 217 18.29 -16.44 -17.58
N PRO A 218 16.96 -16.48 -17.36
CA PRO A 218 16.04 -17.09 -18.32
C PRO A 218 15.84 -16.19 -19.55
N GLN A 219 15.68 -16.83 -20.70
CA GLN A 219 15.40 -16.16 -21.98
C GLN A 219 13.91 -15.80 -22.09
N ASP A 220 13.61 -14.79 -22.90
CA ASP A 220 12.28 -14.23 -23.23
C ASP A 220 11.57 -13.44 -22.12
N TYR A 221 12.29 -13.08 -21.05
CA TYR A 221 11.78 -12.31 -19.90
C TYR A 221 12.23 -10.84 -19.87
N GLY A 222 12.93 -10.36 -20.89
CA GLY A 222 13.38 -8.96 -21.02
C GLY A 222 14.53 -8.59 -20.09
N VAL A 223 15.31 -9.57 -19.62
CA VAL A 223 16.39 -9.37 -18.63
C VAL A 223 17.79 -9.58 -19.23
N LEU A 224 17.88 -10.22 -20.39
CA LEU A 224 19.15 -10.35 -21.13
C LEU A 224 19.41 -9.08 -21.95
N GLU A 225 20.67 -8.68 -22.04
CA GLU A 225 21.08 -7.49 -22.80
C GLU A 225 20.68 -7.61 -24.29
N ASP A 226 20.72 -8.82 -24.84
CA ASP A 226 20.31 -9.11 -26.23
C ASP A 226 18.80 -8.95 -26.48
N GLU A 227 17.97 -8.91 -25.42
CA GLU A 227 16.52 -8.75 -25.52
C GLU A 227 16.08 -7.28 -25.48
N TRP A 228 17.00 -6.36 -25.23
CA TRP A 228 16.69 -4.95 -25.08
C TRP A 228 16.62 -4.26 -26.45
N GLU A 229 15.57 -3.46 -26.66
CA GLU A 229 15.43 -2.63 -27.86
C GLU A 229 16.42 -1.46 -27.87
N GLU A 230 16.87 -1.05 -26.67
CA GLU A 230 17.83 0.03 -26.43
C GLU A 230 19.14 -0.55 -25.88
N GLU A 231 20.23 0.24 -25.95
CA GLU A 231 21.57 -0.19 -25.54
C GLU A 231 21.72 -0.44 -24.02
N ASP A 232 20.81 0.14 -23.20
CA ASP A 232 20.87 0.09 -21.74
C ASP A 232 19.52 -0.29 -21.10
N TYR A 233 19.59 -0.90 -19.91
CA TYR A 233 18.40 -1.17 -19.09
C TYR A 233 17.77 0.14 -18.60
N PRO A 234 16.46 0.37 -18.79
CA PRO A 234 15.85 1.65 -18.49
C PRO A 234 15.88 1.94 -16.99
N GLU A 235 16.51 3.05 -16.59
CA GLU A 235 16.52 3.48 -15.20
C GLU A 235 15.31 4.35 -14.85
N ILE A 236 14.62 4.92 -15.83
CA ILE A 236 13.49 5.82 -15.60
C ILE A 236 12.18 5.09 -15.86
N GLU A 237 11.18 5.29 -15.00
CA GLU A 237 9.81 4.85 -15.26
C GLU A 237 8.84 6.02 -15.04
N VAL A 238 7.92 6.20 -15.99
CA VAL A 238 6.91 7.25 -15.95
C VAL A 238 5.54 6.60 -15.74
N PHE A 239 4.81 7.06 -14.73
CA PHE A 239 3.43 6.63 -14.53
C PHE A 239 2.53 7.77 -14.07
N ARG A 240 1.22 7.62 -14.31
CA ARG A 240 0.20 8.58 -13.86
C ARG A 240 -0.40 8.15 -12.51
N PRO A 241 -0.24 8.93 -11.43
CA PRO A 241 -0.95 8.69 -10.18
C PRO A 241 -2.42 9.12 -10.31
N GLY A 242 -3.33 8.14 -10.37
CA GLY A 242 -4.77 8.39 -10.45
C GLY A 242 -5.27 8.85 -11.83
N THR A 243 -6.57 9.09 -11.94
CA THR A 243 -7.25 9.44 -13.21
C THR A 243 -7.06 10.87 -13.69
N LYS A 244 -6.65 11.79 -12.81
CA LYS A 244 -6.43 13.22 -13.12
C LYS A 244 -5.04 13.74 -12.68
N GLY A 245 -4.12 12.86 -12.28
CA GLY A 245 -2.79 13.26 -11.84
C GLY A 245 -1.84 13.57 -13.00
N LYS A 246 -0.91 14.49 -12.77
CA LYS A 246 0.22 14.73 -13.69
C LYS A 246 1.12 13.51 -13.73
N GLU A 247 1.75 13.27 -14.88
CA GLU A 247 2.78 12.23 -15.01
C GLU A 247 3.89 12.44 -14.00
N LEU A 248 4.28 11.34 -13.36
CA LEU A 248 5.31 11.32 -12.35
C LEU A 248 6.45 10.43 -12.85
N THR A 249 7.63 11.01 -12.91
CA THR A 249 8.87 10.34 -13.30
C THR A 249 9.57 9.84 -12.05
N VAL A 250 9.91 8.55 -12.03
CA VAL A 250 10.67 7.91 -10.95
C VAL A 250 11.95 7.34 -11.52
N ILE A 251 13.07 7.63 -10.85
CA ILE A 251 14.37 7.02 -11.13
C ILE A 251 14.46 5.73 -10.31
N LEU A 252 14.83 4.65 -10.97
CA LEU A 252 15.08 3.32 -10.45
C LEU A 252 16.51 2.93 -10.86
N PRO A 253 17.50 3.23 -10.02
CA PRO A 253 18.90 2.93 -10.31
C PRO A 253 19.10 1.45 -10.68
N ARG A 254 19.90 1.18 -11.71
CA ARG A 254 20.14 -0.19 -12.18
C ARG A 254 20.64 -1.08 -11.05
N ASP A 255 21.62 -0.64 -10.29
CA ASP A 255 22.28 -1.42 -9.23
C ASP A 255 21.32 -1.92 -8.14
N GLU A 256 20.23 -1.18 -7.88
CA GLU A 256 19.24 -1.55 -6.88
C GLU A 256 18.07 -2.35 -7.47
N TRP A 257 17.58 -1.97 -8.65
CA TRP A 257 16.29 -2.45 -9.16
C TRP A 257 16.41 -3.50 -10.26
N PHE A 258 17.53 -3.54 -10.98
CA PHE A 258 17.77 -4.57 -11.99
C PHE A 258 17.91 -5.97 -11.37
N PRO A 259 18.67 -6.19 -10.27
CA PRO A 259 18.74 -7.50 -9.63
C PRO A 259 17.37 -8.03 -9.20
N ARG A 260 16.46 -7.15 -8.79
CA ARG A 260 15.08 -7.50 -8.45
C ARG A 260 14.28 -7.96 -9.69
N ALA A 261 14.51 -7.33 -10.84
CA ALA A 261 13.89 -7.75 -12.10
C ALA A 261 14.39 -9.14 -12.54
N VAL A 262 15.68 -9.42 -12.36
CA VAL A 262 16.27 -10.75 -12.62
C VAL A 262 15.65 -11.81 -11.71
N ARG A 263 15.58 -11.55 -10.40
CA ARG A 263 14.91 -12.46 -9.44
C ARG A 263 13.47 -12.75 -9.81
N TRP A 264 12.74 -11.72 -10.26
CA TRP A 264 11.37 -11.89 -10.76
C TRP A 264 11.33 -12.82 -11.98
N ALA A 265 12.18 -12.59 -12.99
CA ALA A 265 12.22 -13.39 -14.20
C ALA A 265 12.57 -14.86 -13.90
N GLN A 266 13.60 -15.08 -13.09
CA GLN A 266 14.03 -16.40 -12.63
C GLN A 266 12.93 -17.18 -11.92
N ALA A 267 12.27 -16.53 -10.94
CA ALA A 267 11.21 -17.17 -10.18
C ALA A 267 9.96 -17.43 -11.04
N LEU A 268 9.65 -16.53 -11.97
CA LEU A 268 8.54 -16.70 -12.90
C LEU A 268 8.80 -17.87 -13.85
N ASP A 269 10.02 -17.98 -14.37
CA ASP A 269 10.43 -19.08 -15.23
C ASP A 269 10.37 -20.43 -14.51
N LEU A 270 10.90 -20.50 -13.30
CA LEU A 270 10.81 -21.69 -12.46
C LEU A 270 9.35 -22.09 -12.19
N MET A 271 8.49 -21.12 -11.85
CA MET A 271 7.08 -21.36 -11.63
C MET A 271 6.39 -21.90 -12.89
N ASN A 272 6.68 -21.32 -14.06
CA ASN A 272 6.10 -21.76 -15.33
C ASN A 272 6.55 -23.17 -15.71
N ARG A 273 7.83 -23.52 -15.49
CA ARG A 273 8.34 -24.88 -15.76
C ARG A 273 7.63 -25.94 -14.91
N ILE A 274 7.52 -25.70 -13.60
CA ILE A 274 6.81 -26.62 -12.70
C ILE A 274 5.34 -26.76 -13.09
N LEU A 275 4.68 -25.66 -13.49
CA LEU A 275 3.29 -25.70 -13.92
C LEU A 275 3.12 -26.44 -15.27
N HIS A 276 4.06 -26.29 -16.20
CA HIS A 276 4.02 -26.96 -17.50
C HIS A 276 4.26 -28.47 -17.41
N ASP A 277 5.23 -28.91 -16.60
CA ASP A 277 5.53 -30.33 -16.39
C ASP A 277 4.31 -31.11 -15.82
N LEU A 278 3.43 -30.42 -15.10
CA LEU A 278 2.18 -30.98 -14.59
C LEU A 278 1.12 -31.19 -15.67
N ASP A 279 1.07 -30.31 -16.66
CA ASP A 279 0.08 -30.40 -17.74
C ASP A 279 0.47 -31.53 -18.72
N GLU A 280 1.78 -31.72 -19.01
CA GLU A 280 2.25 -32.85 -19.82
C GLU A 280 2.06 -34.23 -19.15
N SER A 281 2.23 -34.31 -17.83
CA SER A 281 2.03 -35.56 -17.07
C SER A 281 0.55 -35.93 -16.91
N THR A 282 -0.36 -34.95 -16.95
CA THR A 282 -1.81 -35.22 -16.92
C THR A 282 -2.36 -35.64 -18.28
N ASP A 283 -1.88 -35.06 -19.38
CA ASP A 283 -2.29 -35.47 -20.74
C ASP A 283 -1.81 -36.90 -21.09
N SER A 284 -0.56 -37.25 -20.77
CA SER A 284 -0.02 -38.61 -21.01
C SER A 284 -0.71 -39.71 -20.21
N SER A 285 -1.27 -39.38 -19.04
CA SER A 285 -2.06 -40.32 -18.23
C SER A 285 -3.47 -40.56 -18.79
N SER A 286 -3.97 -39.69 -19.67
CA SER A 286 -5.32 -39.77 -20.24
C SER A 286 -5.38 -40.51 -21.59
N GLU A 287 -4.27 -40.60 -22.33
CA GLU A 287 -4.19 -41.32 -23.61
C GLU A 287 -4.00 -42.85 -23.48
N SER A 288 -3.77 -43.37 -22.27
CA SER A 288 -3.64 -44.82 -22.00
C SER A 288 -4.96 -45.49 -21.61
N GLY A 289 -6.05 -45.17 -22.34
CA GLY A 289 -7.32 -45.91 -22.27
C GLY A 289 -7.29 -47.20 -23.10
N PRO A 290 -8.04 -48.24 -22.72
CA PRO A 290 -7.75 -49.63 -23.09
C PRO A 290 -7.94 -49.87 -24.60
N THR A 291 -6.91 -50.45 -25.22
CA THR A 291 -7.00 -51.09 -26.53
C THR A 291 -7.96 -52.27 -26.43
N ASP A 292 -9.22 -52.03 -26.80
CA ASP A 292 -10.25 -53.05 -26.89
C ASP A 292 -9.77 -54.13 -27.87
N SER A 293 -9.53 -55.31 -27.32
CA SER A 293 -9.15 -56.51 -28.07
C SER A 293 -10.31 -57.49 -27.92
N ASP A 294 -11.18 -57.55 -28.93
CA ASP A 294 -11.89 -58.75 -29.39
C ASP A 294 -12.62 -58.49 -30.73
#